data_AF-A0A3D4D2P8-F1
#
_entry.id   AF-A0A3D4D2P8-F1
#
_cell.length_a   1.000
_cell.length_b   1.000
_cell.length_c   1.000
_cell.angle_alpha   90.00
_cell.angle_beta   90.00
_cell.angle_gamma   90.00
#
_symmetry.space_group_name_H-M   'P 1'
#
loop_
_entity.id
_entity.type
_entity.pdbx_description
1 polymer ?
#
loop_
_entity_poly.entity_id
_entity_poly.type
_entity_poly.pdbx_seq_one_letter_code
_entity_poly.pdbx_strand_id
1 'polypeptide(L)'
;QDGSFQAGALSFGTYEKLVAAGKIDPEKCVKIWETPTYADYNMTAHPDLENTFGEGFLDKLQQALVDCQDEAALKALGREKLVKVNNETFAG
;
A
#
# COMPACT_ATOMS: atom_id res chain seq x y z
N GLN A 1 -9.19 -7.88 23.16
CA GLN A 1 -9.07 -9.17 23.89
C GLN A 1 -9.79 -9.19 25.24
N ASP A 2 -10.51 -8.11 25.58
CA ASP A 2 -11.37 -7.95 26.76
C ASP A 2 -12.72 -8.69 26.62
N GLY A 3 -13.00 -9.27 25.44
CA GLY A 3 -14.14 -10.14 25.20
C GLY A 3 -15.40 -9.40 24.72
N SER A 4 -15.32 -8.11 24.36
CA SER A 4 -16.47 -7.36 23.84
C SER A 4 -16.97 -7.87 22.48
N PHE A 5 -16.09 -8.51 21.70
CA PHE A 5 -16.39 -9.15 20.42
C PHE A 5 -15.73 -10.53 20.36
N GLN A 6 -16.40 -11.49 19.71
CA GLN A 6 -15.89 -12.86 19.55
C GLN A 6 -14.85 -12.98 18.42
N ALA A 7 -14.96 -12.14 17.37
CA ALA A 7 -14.03 -12.09 16.24
C ALA A 7 -14.02 -10.68 15.61
N GLY A 8 -12.99 -10.37 14.83
CA GLY A 8 -12.86 -9.12 14.08
C GLY A 8 -11.79 -9.23 12.99
N ALA A 9 -11.71 -8.23 12.14
CA ALA A 9 -10.71 -8.13 11.08
C ALA A 9 -9.87 -6.87 11.26
N LEU A 10 -8.58 -6.97 10.96
CA LEU A 10 -7.66 -5.83 10.96
C LEU A 10 -6.59 -6.01 9.90
N SER A 11 -5.94 -4.91 9.52
CA SER A 11 -4.75 -4.95 8.68
C SER A 11 -3.66 -5.77 9.36
N PHE A 12 -3.02 -6.66 8.60
CA PHE A 12 -1.87 -7.46 9.03
C PHE A 12 -0.79 -6.60 9.71
N GLY A 13 -0.37 -5.50 9.07
CA GLY A 13 0.66 -4.62 9.61
C GLY A 13 0.23 -3.88 10.89
N THR A 14 -1.08 -3.70 11.11
CA THR A 14 -1.58 -3.16 12.38
C THR A 14 -1.53 -4.22 13.47
N TYR A 15 -1.93 -5.46 13.16
CA TYR A 15 -1.87 -6.58 14.10
C TYR A 15 -0.45 -6.79 14.62
N GLU A 16 0.53 -6.91 13.72
CA GLU A 16 1.92 -7.14 14.08
C GLU A 16 2.50 -6.01 14.94
N LYS A 17 2.23 -4.75 14.59
CA LYS A 17 2.66 -3.58 15.39
C LYS A 17 2.09 -3.62 16.80
N LEU A 18 0.82 -3.99 16.94
CA LEU A 18 0.17 -4.05 18.25
C LEU A 18 0.65 -5.24 19.09
N VAL A 19 0.94 -6.39 18.48
CA VAL A 19 1.58 -7.53 19.17
C VAL A 19 2.99 -7.14 19.62
N ALA A 20 3.81 -6.56 18.74
CA ALA A 20 5.16 -6.11 19.08
C ALA A 20 5.17 -5.05 20.19
N ALA A 21 4.15 -4.19 20.24
CA ALA A 21 3.96 -3.20 21.30
C ALA A 21 3.34 -3.76 22.59
N GLY A 22 3.05 -5.07 22.67
CA GLY A 22 2.40 -5.70 23.83
C GLY A 22 0.94 -5.28 24.06
N LYS A 23 0.30 -4.64 23.07
CA LYS A 23 -1.09 -4.19 23.13
C LYS A 23 -2.08 -5.27 22.73
N ILE A 24 -1.62 -6.28 22.00
CA ILE A 24 -2.36 -7.50 21.68
C ILE A 24 -1.58 -8.69 22.20
N ASP A 25 -2.26 -9.55 22.94
CA ASP A 25 -1.81 -10.87 23.34
C ASP A 25 -2.19 -11.88 22.23
N PRO A 26 -1.21 -12.44 21.50
CA PRO A 26 -1.47 -13.35 20.39
C PRO A 26 -2.06 -14.69 20.84
N GLU A 27 -1.98 -15.04 22.14
CA GLU A 27 -2.63 -16.25 22.67
C GLU A 27 -4.14 -16.04 22.90
N LYS A 28 -4.58 -14.79 23.10
CA LYS A 28 -6.00 -14.43 23.27
C LYS A 28 -6.68 -13.98 21.98
N CYS A 29 -5.95 -13.27 21.12
CA CYS A 29 -6.42 -12.82 19.82
C CYS A 29 -5.71 -13.60 18.71
N VAL A 30 -6.07 -14.87 18.56
CA VAL A 30 -5.43 -15.77 17.59
C VAL A 30 -5.80 -15.41 16.14
N LYS A 31 -4.83 -15.55 15.22
CA LYS A 31 -5.07 -15.44 13.78
C LYS A 31 -5.75 -16.72 13.29
N ILE A 32 -6.96 -16.61 12.75
CA ILE A 32 -7.73 -17.76 12.24
C ILE A 32 -7.79 -17.82 10.72
N TRP A 33 -7.55 -16.69 10.04
CA TRP A 33 -7.58 -16.59 8.58
C TRP A 33 -6.87 -15.31 8.12
N GLU A 34 -6.28 -15.34 6.92
CA GLU A 34 -5.65 -14.20 6.25
C GLU A 34 -6.20 -14.11 4.82
N THR A 35 -6.39 -12.88 4.33
CA THR A 35 -6.85 -12.64 2.95
C THR A 35 -5.83 -13.17 1.94
N PRO A 36 -6.24 -13.65 0.75
CA PRO A 36 -5.32 -13.79 -0.37
C PRO A 36 -4.58 -12.48 -0.65
N THR A 37 -3.43 -12.57 -1.31
CA THR A 37 -2.72 -11.37 -1.76
C THR A 37 -3.58 -10.58 -2.74
N TYR A 38 -3.60 -9.27 -2.60
CA TYR A 38 -4.24 -8.33 -3.53
C TYR A 38 -3.26 -7.21 -3.87
N ALA A 39 -3.53 -6.50 -4.97
CA ALA A 39 -2.69 -5.38 -5.37
C ALA A 39 -2.73 -4.24 -4.34
N ASP A 40 -1.54 -3.73 -3.99
CA ASP A 40 -1.38 -2.59 -3.08
C ASP A 40 -1.83 -1.28 -3.77
N TYR A 41 -1.95 -0.20 -3.00
CA TYR A 41 -2.32 1.12 -3.48
C TYR A 41 -1.49 1.57 -4.69
N ASN A 42 -2.16 2.19 -5.66
CA ASN A 42 -1.52 2.79 -6.83
C ASN A 42 -1.67 4.31 -6.86
N MET A 43 -0.82 4.95 -7.66
CA MET A 43 -0.98 6.34 -8.05
C MET A 43 -1.81 6.42 -9.33
N THR A 44 -2.68 7.41 -9.43
CA THR A 44 -3.44 7.74 -10.63
C THR A 44 -3.16 9.19 -11.02
N ALA A 45 -3.17 9.47 -12.31
CA ALA A 45 -2.91 10.79 -12.87
C ALA A 45 -4.00 11.13 -13.88
N HIS A 46 -4.51 12.36 -13.83
CA HIS A 46 -5.58 12.80 -14.73
C HIS A 46 -5.03 13.05 -16.14
N PRO A 47 -5.74 12.67 -17.22
CA PRO A 47 -5.26 12.87 -18.59
C PRO A 47 -5.01 14.34 -18.97
N ASP A 48 -5.69 15.29 -18.32
CA ASP A 48 -5.50 16.74 -18.57
C ASP A 48 -4.09 17.26 -18.25
N LEU A 49 -3.25 16.46 -17.59
CA LEU A 49 -1.84 16.81 -17.40
C LEU A 49 -1.10 16.95 -18.73
N GLU A 50 -1.51 16.21 -19.77
CA GLU A 50 -0.97 16.38 -21.14
C GLU A 50 -1.29 17.78 -21.69
N ASN A 51 -2.51 18.27 -21.47
CA ASN A 51 -2.90 19.63 -21.90
C ASN A 51 -2.16 20.71 -21.10
N THR A 52 -1.88 20.45 -19.81
CA THR A 52 -1.28 21.42 -18.90
C THR A 52 0.24 21.52 -19.06
N PHE A 53 0.91 20.38 -19.28
CA PHE A 53 2.36 20.27 -19.26
C PHE A 53 2.98 19.86 -20.61
N GLY A 54 2.15 19.60 -21.61
CA GLY A 54 2.55 19.22 -22.97
C GLY A 54 2.50 17.71 -23.22
N GLU A 55 2.43 17.35 -24.51
CA GLU A 55 2.38 15.96 -24.98
C GLU A 55 3.59 15.14 -24.47
N GLY A 56 3.31 13.95 -23.95
CA GLY A 56 4.29 13.02 -23.38
C GLY A 56 4.58 13.24 -21.89
N PHE A 57 3.83 14.13 -21.22
CA PHE A 57 4.07 14.42 -19.81
C PHE A 57 3.72 13.24 -18.90
N LEU A 58 2.64 12.50 -19.14
CA LEU A 58 2.23 11.37 -18.30
C LEU A 58 3.30 10.27 -18.32
N ASP A 59 3.88 9.98 -19.48
CA ASP A 59 4.97 9.01 -19.62
C ASP A 59 6.21 9.48 -18.86
N LYS A 60 6.58 10.76 -19.00
CA LYS A 60 7.70 11.36 -18.25
C LYS A 60 7.47 11.29 -16.73
N LEU A 61 6.24 11.54 -16.28
CA LEU A 61 5.86 11.47 -14.88
C LEU A 61 5.94 10.03 -14.35
N GLN A 62 5.37 9.06 -15.07
CA GLN A 62 5.45 7.65 -14.70
C GLN A 62 6.91 7.18 -14.61
N GLN A 63 7.73 7.54 -15.59
CA GLN A 63 9.14 7.17 -15.63
C GLN A 63 9.90 7.76 -14.44
N ALA A 64 9.70 9.04 -14.13
CA ALA A 64 10.34 9.70 -12.99
C ALA A 64 9.98 9.04 -11.64
N LEU A 65 8.73 8.58 -11.49
CA LEU A 65 8.30 7.86 -10.29
C LEU A 65 8.93 6.47 -10.20
N VAL A 66 8.91 5.68 -11.28
CA VAL A 66 9.45 4.31 -11.30
C VAL A 66 10.97 4.28 -11.16
N ASP A 67 11.66 5.27 -11.72
CA ASP A 67 13.13 5.40 -11.65
C ASP A 67 13.60 6.13 -10.38
N CYS A 68 12.69 6.55 -9.49
CA CYS A 68 13.07 7.24 -8.26
C CYS A 68 13.96 6.34 -7.38
N GLN A 69 15.19 6.79 -7.16
CA GLN A 69 16.17 6.16 -6.26
C GLN A 69 16.49 7.03 -5.04
N ASP A 70 15.87 8.21 -4.92
CA ASP A 70 16.07 9.08 -3.77
C ASP A 70 15.43 8.46 -2.52
N GLU A 71 16.27 8.09 -1.56
CA GLU A 71 15.84 7.44 -0.32
C GLU A 71 14.90 8.31 0.52
N ALA A 72 15.09 9.64 0.54
CA ALA A 72 14.25 10.54 1.31
C ALA A 72 12.84 10.63 0.70
N ALA A 73 12.75 10.70 -0.64
CA ALA A 73 11.48 10.69 -1.35
C ALA A 73 10.74 9.35 -1.16
N LEU A 74 11.44 8.23 -1.35
CA LEU A 74 10.89 6.88 -1.16
C LEU A 74 10.41 6.65 0.28
N LYS A 75 11.21 7.08 1.26
CA LYS A 75 10.83 7.03 2.68
C LYS A 75 9.61 7.88 3.00
N ALA A 76 9.47 9.06 2.40
CA ALA A 76 8.29 9.90 2.56
C ALA A 76 7.01 9.23 2.01
N LEU A 77 7.16 8.40 0.96
CA LEU A 77 6.08 7.57 0.42
C LEU A 77 5.86 6.27 1.20
N GLY A 78 6.74 5.94 2.15
CA GLY A 78 6.71 4.66 2.87
C GLY A 78 6.96 3.46 1.96
N ARG A 79 7.71 3.65 0.85
CA ARG A 79 8.01 2.62 -0.14
C ARG A 79 9.53 2.46 -0.28
N GLU A 80 9.95 1.27 -0.68
CA GLU A 80 11.34 1.02 -1.09
C GLU A 80 11.53 1.25 -2.60
N LYS A 81 10.46 1.07 -3.37
CA LYS A 81 10.43 1.25 -4.82
C LYS A 81 9.00 1.50 -5.31
N LEU A 82 8.87 2.19 -6.43
CA LEU A 82 7.63 2.26 -7.20
C LEU A 82 7.73 1.37 -8.45
N VAL A 83 6.65 0.66 -8.77
CA VAL A 83 6.61 -0.28 -9.90
C VAL A 83 5.47 0.09 -10.85
N LYS A 84 5.68 -0.15 -12.14
CA LYS A 84 4.64 0.03 -13.15
C LYS A 84 3.56 -1.04 -12.98
N VAL A 85 2.31 -0.62 -12.99
CA VAL A 85 1.12 -1.48 -12.95
C VAL A 85 0.14 -1.09 -14.04
N ASN A 86 -0.81 -1.98 -14.33
CA ASN A 86 -1.90 -1.76 -15.27
C ASN A 86 -3.24 -2.10 -14.60
N ASN A 87 -4.36 -1.84 -15.28
CA ASN A 87 -5.68 -2.13 -14.72
C ASN A 87 -5.89 -3.63 -14.42
N GLU A 88 -5.28 -4.52 -15.18
CA GLU A 88 -5.34 -5.98 -14.95
C GLU A 88 -4.71 -6.39 -13.61
N THR A 89 -3.75 -5.61 -13.11
CA THR A 89 -3.14 -5.81 -11.78
C THR A 89 -4.19 -5.76 -10.67
N PHE A 90 -5.30 -5.03 -10.88
CA PHE A 90 -6.38 -4.82 -9.92
C PHE A 90 -7.64 -5.64 -10.23
N ALA A 91 -7.57 -6.55 -11.20
CA ALA A 91 -8.77 -7.23 -11.71
C ALA A 91 -9.45 -8.19 -10.72
N GLY A 92 -8.75 -8.61 -9.65
CA GLY A 92 -9.33 -9.33 -8.50
C GLY A 92 -9.82 -10.74 -8.81
#